data_AF-A0A9P7K745-F1
#
_entry.id   AF-A0A9P7K745-F1
#
_cell.length_a   1.000
_cell.length_b   1.000
_cell.length_c   1.000
_cell.angle_alpha   90.00
_cell.angle_beta   90.00
_cell.angle_gamma   90.00
#
_symmetry.space_group_name_H-M   'P 1'
#
loop_
_entity.id
_entity.type
_entity.pdbx_description
1 polymer ?
#
loop_
_entity_poly.entity_id
_entity_poly.type
_entity_poly.pdbx_seq_one_letter_code
_entity_poly.pdbx_strand_id
1 'polypeptide(L)'
;MPIVIELDTGHWGLSAPNSKEVRFTEHNDLAKFYQVAKEVGILVVAEYLVGLRTFQVLLGQMRVITKQPGGPTIQSENEYATTSQARISGLNEHMQEIIDTFREGGLTKIPTIHNDKGPDGQYALAGKGKVDLYVS
;
A
#
# COMPACT_ATOMS: atom_id res chain seq x y z
N MET A 1 7.81 22.99 -1.11
CA MET A 1 8.14 21.60 -1.45
C MET A 1 7.30 20.73 -0.53
N PRO A 2 6.47 19.80 -1.01
CA PRO A 2 5.77 18.89 -0.12
C PRO A 2 6.81 17.97 0.54
N ILE A 3 6.76 17.86 1.86
CA ILE A 3 7.47 16.81 2.58
C ILE A 3 6.73 15.51 2.24
N VAL A 4 7.45 14.52 1.72
CA VAL A 4 6.96 13.17 1.48
C VAL A 4 7.38 12.34 2.68
N ILE A 5 6.42 11.78 3.41
CA ILE A 5 6.70 10.82 4.48
C ILE A 5 6.20 9.46 4.01
N GLU A 6 7.12 8.54 3.80
CA GLU A 6 6.85 7.11 3.66
C GLU A 6 6.66 6.55 5.07
N LEU A 7 5.50 5.96 5.31
CA LEU A 7 5.14 5.37 6.58
C LEU A 7 4.66 3.96 6.33
N ASP A 8 5.18 3.01 7.10
CA ASP A 8 4.56 1.72 7.35
C ASP A 8 3.26 1.98 8.15
N THR A 9 2.26 2.48 7.44
CA THR A 9 0.98 2.93 8.02
C THR A 9 0.12 1.77 8.49
N GLY A 10 0.58 0.53 8.34
CA GLY A 10 -0.23 -0.67 8.43
C GLY A 10 0.44 -1.82 9.15
N HIS A 11 1.15 -1.57 10.27
CA HIS A 11 1.74 -2.66 11.03
C HIS A 11 0.67 -3.63 11.56
N TRP A 12 0.52 -4.77 10.89
CA TRP A 12 -0.52 -5.77 11.13
C TRP A 12 -0.62 -6.17 12.61
N GLY A 13 0.52 -6.41 13.26
CA GLY A 13 0.56 -6.84 14.66
C GLY A 13 -0.04 -5.84 15.66
N LEU A 14 -0.16 -4.56 15.28
CA LEU A 14 -0.72 -3.50 16.12
C LEU A 14 -2.18 -3.17 15.78
N SER A 15 -2.58 -3.31 14.51
CA SER A 15 -3.93 -2.98 14.04
C SER A 15 -4.87 -4.18 13.94
N ALA A 16 -4.35 -5.40 13.95
CA ALA A 16 -5.13 -6.64 13.91
C ALA A 16 -4.60 -7.61 14.99
N PRO A 17 -4.94 -7.37 16.27
CA PRO A 17 -4.40 -8.17 17.39
C PRO A 17 -4.83 -9.65 17.32
N ASN A 18 -5.85 -9.96 16.51
CA ASN A 18 -6.30 -11.32 16.22
C ASN A 18 -6.96 -11.39 14.84
N SER A 19 -7.24 -12.60 14.35
CA SER A 19 -7.81 -12.84 13.02
C SER A 19 -9.26 -12.40 12.82
N LYS A 20 -9.94 -11.92 13.87
CA LYS A 20 -11.35 -11.55 13.84
C LYS A 20 -11.59 -10.04 13.97
N GLU A 21 -10.55 -9.28 14.33
CA GLU A 21 -10.69 -7.89 14.68
C GLU A 21 -9.65 -7.03 13.97
N VAL A 22 -10.11 -5.87 13.51
CA VAL A 22 -9.29 -4.81 12.95
C VAL A 22 -9.63 -3.53 13.71
N ARG A 23 -8.60 -2.86 14.24
CA ARG A 23 -8.76 -1.68 15.08
C ARG A 23 -7.89 -0.52 14.60
N PHE A 24 -8.53 0.41 13.89
CA PHE A 24 -7.96 1.72 13.50
C PHE A 24 -8.54 2.84 14.36
N THR A 25 -8.41 2.71 15.66
CA THR A 25 -8.87 3.70 16.63
C THR A 25 -7.74 4.05 17.58
N GLU A 26 -7.92 5.10 18.38
CA GLU A 26 -6.95 5.55 19.39
C GLU A 26 -5.58 5.85 18.75
N HIS A 27 -4.53 5.16 19.17
CA HIS A 27 -3.17 5.32 18.66
C HIS A 27 -2.98 4.80 17.22
N ASN A 28 -3.92 4.02 16.70
CA ASN A 28 -3.92 3.48 15.33
C ASN A 28 -4.92 4.22 14.40
N ASP A 29 -5.42 5.39 14.82
CA ASP A 29 -6.44 6.14 14.06
C ASP A 29 -5.83 6.83 12.83
N LEU A 30 -5.89 6.13 11.70
CA LEU A 30 -5.39 6.64 10.42
C LEU A 30 -6.16 7.88 9.95
N ALA A 31 -7.45 8.02 10.28
CA ALA A 31 -8.24 9.17 9.84
C ALA A 31 -7.73 10.46 10.50
N LYS A 32 -7.42 10.41 11.80
CA LYS A 32 -6.79 11.54 12.51
C LYS A 32 -5.42 11.87 11.95
N PHE A 33 -4.61 10.85 11.66
CA PHE A 33 -3.30 11.06 11.06
C PHE A 33 -3.39 11.80 9.72
N TYR A 34 -4.24 11.33 8.80
CA TYR A 34 -4.44 11.98 7.50
C TYR A 34 -5.03 13.39 7.62
N GLN A 35 -5.90 13.61 8.61
CA GLN A 35 -6.42 14.95 8.88
C GLN A 35 -5.30 15.91 9.28
N VAL A 36 -4.42 15.52 10.21
CA VAL A 36 -3.28 16.35 10.61
C VAL A 36 -2.34 16.58 9.43
N ALA A 37 -1.99 15.53 8.68
CA ALA A 37 -1.13 15.66 7.49
C ALA A 37 -1.67 16.68 6.49
N LYS A 38 -2.99 16.69 6.27
CA LYS A 38 -3.67 17.70 5.44
C LYS A 38 -3.58 19.10 6.05
N GLU A 39 -3.82 19.25 7.34
CA GLU A 39 -3.75 20.55 8.05
C GLU A 39 -2.35 21.16 7.98
N VAL A 40 -1.30 20.34 8.02
CA VAL A 40 0.10 20.81 7.95
C VAL A 40 0.70 20.80 6.53
N GLY A 41 -0.08 20.40 5.52
CA GLY A 41 0.36 20.42 4.11
C GLY A 41 1.41 19.36 3.74
N ILE A 42 1.35 18.18 4.38
CA ILE A 42 2.23 17.04 4.09
C ILE A 42 1.56 16.06 3.12
N LEU A 43 2.32 15.59 2.14
CA LEU A 43 1.92 14.48 1.28
C LEU A 43 2.32 13.17 1.97
N VAL A 44 1.37 12.25 2.09
CA VAL A 44 1.61 10.92 2.68
C VAL A 44 1.74 9.90 1.56
N VAL A 45 2.69 8.98 1.70
CA VAL A 45 2.74 7.74 0.93
C VAL A 45 2.42 6.61 1.90
N ALA A 46 1.36 5.87 1.60
CA ALA A 46 0.87 4.80 2.47
C ALA A 46 1.42 3.46 1.99
N GLU A 47 2.21 2.83 2.85
CA GLU A 47 2.74 1.49 2.62
C GLU A 47 1.89 0.44 3.35
N TYR A 48 1.61 -0.66 2.62
CA TYR A 48 0.89 -1.81 3.14
C TYR A 48 1.65 -3.10 2.83
N LEU A 49 2.09 -3.79 3.89
CA LEU A 49 2.61 -5.16 3.84
C LEU A 49 1.42 -6.11 3.87
N VAL A 50 1.14 -6.84 2.77
CA VAL A 50 -0.08 -7.63 2.63
C VAL A 50 0.25 -9.11 2.53
N GLY A 51 0.10 -9.85 3.64
CA GLY A 51 0.10 -11.30 3.59
C GLY A 51 -1.09 -11.89 2.80
N LEU A 52 -0.92 -13.10 2.25
CA LEU A 52 -1.84 -13.89 1.40
C LEU A 52 -3.30 -14.08 1.88
N ARG A 53 -3.74 -13.52 3.01
CA ARG A 53 -5.10 -13.74 3.57
C ARG A 53 -5.68 -12.50 4.28
N THR A 54 -5.80 -11.38 3.57
CA THR A 54 -6.20 -10.12 4.22
C THR A 54 -7.14 -9.22 3.44
N PHE A 55 -8.05 -9.82 2.67
CA PHE A 55 -8.98 -9.12 1.77
C PHE A 55 -9.96 -8.17 2.48
N GLN A 56 -10.47 -8.51 3.67
CA GLN A 56 -11.49 -7.70 4.36
C GLN A 56 -10.91 -6.47 5.08
N VAL A 57 -9.64 -6.53 5.48
CA VAL A 57 -8.97 -5.46 6.26
C VAL A 57 -8.50 -4.35 5.35
N LEU A 58 -7.91 -4.71 4.20
CA LEU A 58 -7.49 -3.79 3.16
C LEU A 58 -8.67 -2.92 2.71
N LEU A 59 -9.83 -3.55 2.44
CA LEU A 59 -11.05 -2.83 2.07
C LEU A 59 -11.54 -1.87 3.16
N GLY A 60 -11.33 -2.18 4.44
CA GLY A 60 -11.59 -1.28 5.56
C GLY A 60 -10.68 -0.05 5.58
N GLN A 61 -9.37 -0.25 5.37
CA GLN A 61 -8.37 0.82 5.26
C GLN A 61 -8.64 1.72 4.04
N MET A 62 -8.95 1.12 2.90
CA MET A 62 -9.18 1.82 1.63
C MET A 62 -10.41 2.73 1.67
N ARG A 63 -11.46 2.37 2.41
CA ARG A 63 -12.65 3.22 2.62
C ARG A 63 -12.36 4.49 3.42
N VAL A 64 -11.29 4.51 4.23
CA VAL A 64 -10.84 5.69 4.98
C VAL A 64 -10.04 6.62 4.06
N ILE A 65 -9.17 6.05 3.22
CA ILE A 65 -8.25 6.78 2.34
C ILE A 65 -8.97 7.42 1.14
N THR A 66 -9.88 6.68 0.49
CA THR A 66 -10.59 7.12 -0.73
C THR A 66 -11.50 8.33 -0.54
N LYS A 67 -11.81 8.72 0.71
CA LYS A 67 -12.68 9.87 1.01
C LYS A 67 -11.96 11.22 0.99
N GLN A 68 -10.63 11.26 0.89
CA GLN A 68 -9.86 12.51 0.94
C GLN A 68 -9.40 12.95 -0.47
N PRO A 69 -9.72 14.17 -0.93
CA PRO A 69 -9.18 14.73 -2.17
C PRO A 69 -7.66 14.92 -2.06
N GLY A 70 -6.90 14.51 -3.09
CA GLY A 70 -5.43 14.55 -3.07
C GLY A 70 -4.79 13.46 -2.20
N GLY A 71 -5.49 12.32 -2.05
CA GLY A 71 -5.09 11.20 -1.21
C GLY A 71 -3.68 10.63 -1.49
N PRO A 72 -3.15 9.87 -0.54
CA PRO A 72 -1.77 9.38 -0.55
C PRO A 72 -1.47 8.50 -1.77
N THR A 73 -0.22 8.45 -2.21
CA THR A 73 0.26 7.38 -3.12
C THR A 73 0.37 6.08 -2.34
N ILE A 74 0.15 4.92 -2.98
CA ILE A 74 0.09 3.64 -2.27
C ILE A 74 1.16 2.69 -2.75
N GLN A 75 1.94 2.16 -1.81
CA GLN A 75 2.93 1.14 -2.06
C GLN A 75 2.33 -0.25 -1.83
N SER A 76 2.46 -1.12 -2.83
CA SER A 76 2.16 -2.55 -2.70
C SER A 76 3.43 -3.30 -2.32
N GLU A 77 3.44 -3.94 -1.15
CA GLU A 77 4.58 -4.70 -0.60
C GLU A 77 5.88 -3.88 -0.41
N ASN A 78 6.85 -4.46 0.28
CA ASN A 78 8.16 -3.84 0.55
C ASN A 78 9.29 -4.68 -0.02
N GLU A 79 10.18 -4.10 -0.85
CA GLU A 79 11.35 -4.80 -1.40
C GLU A 79 10.98 -6.14 -2.09
N TYR A 80 9.77 -6.21 -2.64
CA TYR A 80 9.18 -7.45 -3.14
C TYR A 80 9.80 -7.90 -4.44
N ALA A 81 10.20 -9.17 -4.49
CA ALA A 81 10.86 -9.72 -5.66
C ALA A 81 9.87 -10.24 -6.71
N THR A 82 10.19 -10.05 -7.98
CA THR A 82 9.51 -10.73 -9.09
C THR A 82 9.76 -12.24 -9.08
N THR A 83 8.87 -13.00 -9.71
CA THR A 83 9.05 -14.44 -9.95
C THR A 83 10.41 -14.76 -10.58
N SER A 84 10.88 -13.90 -11.48
CA SER A 84 12.16 -14.10 -12.18
C SER A 84 13.36 -13.92 -11.26
N GLN A 85 13.34 -12.89 -10.41
CA GLN A 85 14.44 -12.58 -9.49
C GLN A 85 14.52 -13.60 -8.35
N ALA A 86 13.41 -13.89 -7.68
CA ALA A 86 13.38 -14.82 -6.54
C ALA A 86 13.31 -16.30 -6.94
N ARG A 87 12.99 -16.61 -8.21
CA ARG A 87 12.75 -17.97 -8.72
C ARG A 87 11.62 -18.71 -7.98
N ILE A 88 10.63 -17.96 -7.51
CA ILE A 88 9.44 -18.49 -6.85
C ILE A 88 8.25 -18.22 -7.76
N SER A 89 7.54 -19.28 -8.15
CA SER A 89 6.34 -19.17 -9.00
C SER A 89 5.22 -18.44 -8.25
N GLY A 90 4.46 -17.60 -8.97
CA GLY A 90 3.26 -16.94 -8.45
C GLY A 90 3.48 -15.55 -7.82
N LEU A 91 4.72 -15.05 -7.70
CA LEU A 91 4.96 -13.73 -7.09
C LEU A 91 4.39 -12.57 -7.92
N ASN A 92 4.48 -12.67 -9.25
CA ASN A 92 3.92 -11.65 -10.14
C ASN A 92 2.37 -11.67 -10.11
N GLU A 93 1.77 -12.86 -10.06
CA GLU A 93 0.34 -13.05 -9.85
C GLU A 93 -0.11 -12.44 -8.53
N HIS A 94 0.61 -12.71 -7.45
CA HIS A 94 0.27 -12.19 -6.13
C HIS A 94 0.33 -10.66 -6.06
N MET A 95 1.37 -10.06 -6.64
CA MET A 95 1.43 -8.59 -6.74
C MET A 95 0.27 -8.02 -7.58
N GLN A 96 -0.14 -8.73 -8.64
CA GLN A 96 -1.34 -8.33 -9.39
C GLN A 96 -2.60 -8.40 -8.52
N GLU A 97 -2.78 -9.47 -7.73
CA GLU A 97 -3.93 -9.63 -6.83
C GLU A 97 -4.01 -8.50 -5.79
N ILE A 98 -2.87 -8.04 -5.25
CA ILE A 98 -2.81 -6.90 -4.32
C ILE A 98 -3.26 -5.62 -5.02
N ILE A 99 -2.71 -5.33 -6.20
CA ILE A 99 -3.09 -4.15 -6.99
C ILE A 99 -4.57 -4.18 -7.34
N ASP A 100 -5.08 -5.33 -7.79
CA ASP A 100 -6.49 -5.52 -8.14
C ASP A 100 -7.37 -5.29 -6.91
N THR A 101 -6.96 -5.79 -5.74
CA THR A 101 -7.66 -5.53 -4.46
C THR A 101 -7.73 -4.03 -4.17
N PHE A 102 -6.63 -3.28 -4.38
CA PHE A 102 -6.64 -1.82 -4.25
C PHE A 102 -7.60 -1.15 -5.24
N ARG A 103 -7.67 -1.61 -6.48
CA ARG A 103 -8.59 -1.02 -7.47
C ARG A 103 -10.04 -1.35 -7.14
N GLU A 104 -10.35 -2.59 -6.77
CA GLU A 104 -11.69 -3.07 -6.42
C GLU A 104 -12.29 -2.34 -5.21
N GLY A 105 -11.47 -2.03 -4.20
CA GLY A 105 -11.93 -1.22 -3.07
C GLY A 105 -11.91 0.30 -3.32
N GLY A 106 -11.68 0.75 -4.57
CA GLY A 106 -11.95 2.11 -5.01
C GLY A 106 -10.74 3.04 -5.15
N LEU A 107 -9.50 2.56 -5.01
CA LEU A 107 -8.28 3.36 -5.20
C LEU A 107 -7.93 3.48 -6.69
N THR A 108 -8.82 4.05 -7.49
CA THR A 108 -8.66 4.12 -8.96
C THR A 108 -7.96 5.39 -9.45
N LYS A 109 -7.84 6.41 -8.59
CA LYS A 109 -7.26 7.72 -8.94
C LYS A 109 -5.89 7.98 -8.30
N ILE A 110 -5.37 7.00 -7.57
CA ILE A 110 -4.11 7.08 -6.83
C ILE A 110 -3.11 6.15 -7.53
N PRO A 111 -1.88 6.61 -7.84
CA PRO A 111 -0.88 5.73 -8.43
C PRO A 111 -0.42 4.65 -7.43
N THR A 112 -0.12 3.45 -7.93
CA THR A 112 0.65 2.44 -7.19
C THR A 112 2.15 2.68 -7.37
N ILE A 113 2.91 2.52 -6.29
CA ILE A 113 4.38 2.58 -6.31
C ILE A 113 4.99 1.25 -5.84
N HIS A 114 6.25 1.02 -6.19
CA HIS A 114 7.06 -0.08 -5.67
C HIS A 114 8.44 0.43 -5.26
N ASN A 115 8.89 0.05 -4.07
CA ASN A 115 10.24 0.28 -3.57
C ASN A 115 11.09 -0.98 -3.80
N ASP A 116 11.89 -0.95 -4.84
CA ASP A 116 12.76 -2.07 -5.17
C ASP A 116 13.94 -2.16 -4.20
N LYS A 117 14.37 -3.38 -3.83
CA LYS A 117 15.52 -3.58 -2.94
C LYS A 117 16.84 -3.09 -3.56
N GLY A 118 16.90 -3.08 -4.89
CA GLY A 118 17.99 -2.53 -5.68
C GLY A 118 17.43 -1.97 -6.99
N PRO A 119 18.22 -1.26 -7.82
CA PRO A 119 17.72 -0.65 -9.05
C PRO A 119 17.53 -1.68 -10.19
N ASP A 120 16.87 -2.81 -9.90
CA ASP A 120 16.72 -3.97 -10.80
C ASP A 120 15.51 -3.85 -11.74
N GLY A 121 14.69 -2.80 -11.57
CA GLY A 121 13.52 -2.52 -12.42
C GLY A 121 12.32 -3.44 -12.11
N GLN A 122 12.24 -3.96 -10.89
CA GLN A 122 11.15 -4.85 -10.50
C GLN A 122 9.80 -4.13 -10.59
N TYR A 123 8.85 -4.77 -11.28
CA TYR A 123 7.50 -4.25 -11.54
C TYR A 123 7.44 -2.92 -12.33
N ALA A 124 8.56 -2.42 -12.89
CA ALA A 124 8.59 -1.24 -13.73
C ALA A 124 8.11 -1.50 -15.17
N LEU A 125 8.34 -2.72 -15.66
CA LEU A 125 8.06 -3.12 -17.04
C LEU A 125 6.66 -3.73 -17.18
N ALA A 126 6.15 -3.74 -18.41
CA ALA A 126 4.84 -4.32 -18.72
C ALA A 126 4.78 -5.80 -18.30
N GLY A 127 3.71 -6.17 -17.58
CA GLY A 127 3.52 -7.51 -17.04
C GLY A 127 2.57 -7.51 -15.84
N LYS A 128 2.33 -8.69 -15.26
CA LYS A 128 1.57 -8.81 -14.01
C LYS A 128 2.32 -8.15 -12.86
N GLY A 129 1.57 -7.42 -12.02
CA GLY A 129 2.11 -6.70 -10.88
C GLY A 129 2.75 -5.35 -11.24
N LYS A 130 2.66 -4.90 -12.49
CA LYS A 130 3.22 -3.61 -12.92
C LYS A 130 2.63 -2.46 -12.09
N VAL A 131 3.50 -1.61 -11.54
CA VAL A 131 3.11 -0.39 -10.83
C VAL A 131 3.07 0.85 -11.74
N ASP A 132 2.42 1.91 -11.27
CA ASP A 132 2.34 3.18 -12.00
C ASP A 132 3.65 3.97 -11.91
N LEU A 133 4.33 3.92 -10.76
CA LEU A 133 5.57 4.63 -10.47
C LEU A 133 6.61 3.66 -9.89
N TYR A 134 7.79 3.61 -10.51
CA TYR A 134 8.92 2.84 -10.01
C TYR A 134 9.85 3.74 -9.20
N VAL A 135 10.26 3.27 -8.02
CA VAL A 135 11.21 3.96 -7.13
C VAL A 135 12.27 2.95 -6.67
N SER A 136 13.55 3.35 -6.74
CA SER A 136 14.72 2.56 -6.33
C SER A 136 15.61 3.33 -5.37
#